data_AF-A0A956R8T2-F1
#
_entry.id   AF-A0A956R8T2-F1
#
_cell.length_a   1.000
_cell.length_b   1.000
_cell.length_c   1.000
_cell.angle_alpha   90.00
_cell.angle_beta   90.00
_cell.angle_gamma   90.00
#
_symmetry.space_group_name_H-M   'P 1'
#
loop_
_entity.id
_entity.type
_entity.pdbx_description
1 polymer ?
#
loop_
_entity_poly.entity_id
_entity_poly.type
_entity_poly.pdbx_seq_one_letter_code
_entity_poly.pdbx_strand_id
1 'polypeptide(L)'
;MTRRPSITSLAGLGATALVLFACQGQGAFNAINAKLSDITEQQQQILNRIDQLENKIATMPAGGAAQPGKQAQQGPKPGQPDPAATYKVAVADTDRQKGPKDAKITLVEWSDFQ
;
A
#
# COMPACT_ATOMS: atom_id res chain seq x y z
N MET A 1 -18.94 -33.61 -75.45
CA MET A 1 -18.81 -32.15 -75.18
C MET A 1 -17.92 -31.98 -73.94
N THR A 2 -16.61 -32.25 -74.00
CA THR A 2 -15.51 -31.32 -74.38
C THR A 2 -15.58 -29.94 -73.72
N ARG A 3 -14.80 -29.74 -72.65
CA ARG A 3 -13.94 -28.54 -72.43
C ARG A 3 -12.94 -28.76 -71.27
N ARG A 4 -11.70 -29.06 -71.63
CA ARG A 4 -10.46 -28.52 -71.03
C ARG A 4 -9.99 -27.39 -71.98
N PRO A 5 -9.31 -26.31 -71.53
CA PRO A 5 -7.96 -26.32 -70.91
C PRO A 5 -7.89 -25.32 -69.72
N SER A 6 -6.83 -25.17 -68.92
CA SER A 6 -5.45 -24.84 -69.26
C SER A 6 -4.54 -25.01 -68.04
N ILE A 7 -3.33 -25.44 -68.34
CA ILE A 7 -2.20 -25.71 -67.45
C ILE A 7 -1.28 -24.49 -67.58
N THR A 8 -1.09 -23.75 -66.50
CA THR A 8 0.05 -22.84 -66.32
C THR A 8 0.52 -23.02 -64.88
N SER A 9 1.49 -23.90 -64.66
CA SER A 9 2.90 -23.53 -64.45
C SER A 9 3.07 -22.76 -63.13
N LEU A 10 3.36 -23.44 -62.01
CA LEU A 10 4.73 -23.77 -61.57
C LEU A 10 5.61 -22.51 -61.39
N ALA A 11 5.61 -21.92 -60.20
CA ALA A 11 6.75 -21.25 -59.55
C ALA A 11 6.28 -20.61 -58.23
N GLY A 12 6.87 -21.02 -57.11
CA GLY A 12 6.58 -20.38 -55.81
C GLY A 12 6.78 -21.22 -54.56
N LEU A 13 7.63 -22.25 -54.59
CA LEU A 13 8.29 -22.74 -53.38
C LEU A 13 9.19 -21.61 -52.85
N GLY A 14 8.76 -20.93 -51.79
CA GLY A 14 9.55 -19.82 -51.24
C GLY A 14 8.92 -19.05 -50.09
N ALA A 15 8.26 -19.71 -49.14
CA ALA A 15 8.00 -19.17 -47.79
C ALA A 15 7.44 -20.27 -46.88
N THR A 16 8.22 -21.33 -46.68
CA THR A 16 8.05 -22.19 -45.50
C THR A 16 8.27 -21.36 -44.23
N ALA A 17 7.35 -21.52 -43.28
CA ALA A 17 7.47 -21.27 -41.84
C ALA A 17 7.27 -19.82 -41.31
N LEU A 18 6.01 -19.36 -41.16
CA LEU A 18 5.60 -18.46 -40.05
C LEU A 18 4.08 -18.18 -39.91
N VAL A 19 3.18 -19.15 -40.15
CA VAL A 19 1.71 -18.90 -40.02
C VAL A 19 0.97 -20.04 -39.28
N LEU A 20 1.50 -20.52 -38.15
CA LEU A 20 0.80 -21.50 -37.31
C LEU A 20 0.52 -21.04 -35.85
N PHE A 21 0.80 -19.78 -35.49
CA PHE A 21 0.43 -19.24 -34.16
C PHE A 21 -0.92 -18.49 -34.12
N ALA A 22 -1.65 -18.42 -35.23
CA ALA A 22 -2.88 -17.61 -35.31
C ALA A 22 -4.15 -18.29 -34.75
N CYS A 23 -4.14 -19.59 -34.40
CA CYS A 23 -5.35 -20.28 -33.92
C CYS A 23 -5.42 -20.56 -32.41
N GLN A 24 -4.45 -20.10 -31.60
CA GLN A 24 -4.50 -20.24 -30.12
C GLN A 24 -4.58 -18.90 -29.36
N GLY A 25 -4.54 -17.76 -30.05
CA GLY A 25 -4.56 -16.41 -29.44
C GLY A 25 -5.94 -15.80 -29.18
N GLN A 26 -7.02 -16.38 -29.72
CA GLN A 26 -8.37 -15.79 -29.64
C GLN A 26 -8.93 -15.72 -28.20
N GLY A 27 -8.60 -16.73 -27.37
CA GLY A 27 -9.00 -16.76 -25.96
C GLY A 27 -8.23 -15.77 -25.08
N ALA A 28 -6.94 -15.56 -25.38
CA ALA A 28 -6.08 -14.64 -24.63
C ALA A 28 -6.46 -13.16 -24.88
N PHE A 29 -6.87 -12.81 -26.10
CA PHE A 29 -7.33 -11.46 -26.42
C PHE A 29 -8.68 -11.11 -25.77
N ASN A 30 -9.61 -12.08 -25.71
CA ASN A 30 -10.88 -11.89 -25.01
C ASN A 30 -10.69 -11.72 -23.49
N ALA A 31 -9.72 -12.43 -22.89
CA ALA A 31 -9.37 -12.24 -21.49
C ALA A 31 -8.74 -10.86 -21.22
N ILE A 32 -7.95 -10.32 -22.15
CA ILE A 32 -7.36 -8.98 -22.04
C ILE A 32 -8.43 -7.89 -22.13
N ASN A 33 -9.41 -8.01 -23.04
CA ASN A 33 -10.53 -7.07 -23.14
C ASN A 33 -11.40 -7.06 -21.87
N ALA A 34 -11.64 -8.23 -21.27
CA ALA A 34 -12.34 -8.33 -19.98
C ALA A 34 -11.52 -7.77 -18.80
N LYS A 35 -10.19 -7.97 -18.80
CA LYS A 35 -9.27 -7.39 -17.80
C LYS A 35 -9.19 -5.87 -17.90
N LEU A 36 -9.28 -5.30 -19.10
CA LEU A 36 -9.26 -3.85 -19.32
C LEU A 36 -10.51 -3.17 -18.73
N SER A 37 -11.70 -3.76 -18.89
CA SER A 37 -12.92 -3.24 -18.25
C SER A 37 -12.87 -3.34 -16.72
N ASP A 38 -12.31 -4.45 -16.20
CA ASP A 38 -12.12 -4.65 -14.75
C ASP A 38 -11.14 -3.63 -14.16
N ILE A 39 -10.05 -3.30 -14.87
CA ILE A 39 -9.09 -2.27 -14.44
C ILE A 39 -9.75 -0.88 -14.38
N THR A 40 -10.62 -0.53 -15.33
CA THR A 40 -11.37 0.74 -15.28
C THR A 40 -12.30 0.83 -14.08
N GLU A 41 -12.97 -0.28 -13.74
CA GLU A 41 -13.85 -0.36 -12.57
C GLU A 41 -13.07 -0.29 -11.25
N GLN A 42 -11.92 -0.98 -11.16
CA GLN A 42 -11.02 -0.90 -10.01
C GLN A 42 -10.48 0.53 -9.80
N GLN A 43 -10.16 1.25 -10.87
CA GLN A 43 -9.72 2.66 -10.76
C GLN A 43 -10.83 3.55 -10.18
N GLN A 44 -12.09 3.36 -10.58
CA GLN A 44 -13.21 4.12 -10.02
C GLN A 44 -13.42 3.82 -8.54
N GLN A 45 -13.25 2.57 -8.12
CA GLN A 45 -13.35 2.19 -6.72
C GLN A 45 -12.22 2.81 -5.87
N ILE A 46 -11.00 2.94 -6.41
CA ILE A 46 -9.88 3.59 -5.71
C ILE A 46 -10.17 5.08 -5.50
N LEU A 47 -10.65 5.78 -6.52
CA LEU A 47 -11.00 7.19 -6.42
C LEU A 47 -12.08 7.43 -5.34
N ASN A 48 -13.15 6.62 -5.34
CA ASN A 48 -14.20 6.72 -4.33
C ASN A 48 -13.68 6.46 -2.90
N ARG A 49 -12.67 5.60 -2.73
CA ARG A 49 -12.05 5.36 -1.42
C ARG A 49 -11.19 6.53 -0.95
N ILE A 50 -10.52 7.21 -1.87
CA ILE A 50 -9.75 8.43 -1.55
C ILE A 50 -10.71 9.51 -1.07
N ASP A 51 -11.80 9.76 -1.80
CA ASP A 51 -12.81 10.76 -1.41
C ASP A 51 -13.46 10.43 -0.05
N GLN A 52 -13.71 9.14 0.23
CA GLN A 52 -14.20 8.70 1.54
C GLN A 52 -13.17 8.93 2.65
N LEU A 53 -11.89 8.70 2.40
CA LEU A 53 -10.83 8.96 3.37
C LEU A 53 -10.66 10.46 3.62
N GLU A 54 -10.69 11.29 2.58
CA GLU A 54 -10.62 12.75 2.70
C GLU A 54 -11.79 13.29 3.53
N ASN A 55 -13.01 12.86 3.24
CA ASN A 55 -14.19 13.27 4.01
C ASN A 55 -14.12 12.78 5.48
N LYS A 56 -13.63 11.56 5.73
CA LYS A 56 -13.43 11.06 7.09
C LYS A 56 -12.36 11.86 7.84
N ILE A 57 -11.32 12.32 7.16
CA ILE A 57 -10.28 13.18 7.75
C ILE A 57 -10.83 14.58 8.02
N ALA A 58 -11.59 15.15 7.08
CA ALA A 58 -12.19 16.48 7.22
C ALA A 58 -13.25 16.55 8.33
N THR A 59 -14.01 15.46 8.54
CA THR A 59 -15.06 15.36 9.57
C THR A 59 -14.55 14.82 10.91
N MET A 60 -13.31 14.33 10.98
CA MET A 60 -12.70 13.97 12.25
C MET A 60 -12.46 15.25 13.06
N PRO A 61 -13.07 15.40 14.26
CA PRO A 61 -12.77 16.53 15.13
C PRO A 61 -11.28 16.52 15.46
N ALA A 62 -10.68 17.70 15.57
CA ALA A 62 -9.26 17.93 15.90
C ALA A 62 -8.79 17.34 17.26
N GLY A 63 -9.63 16.55 17.94
CA GLY A 63 -9.31 15.78 19.13
C GLY A 63 -9.25 14.25 18.94
N GLY A 64 -9.46 13.73 17.71
CA GLY A 64 -9.52 12.28 17.45
C GLY A 64 -8.23 11.65 16.93
N ALA A 65 -7.30 12.44 16.40
CA ALA A 65 -5.97 11.99 16.05
C ALA A 65 -4.98 12.74 16.94
N ALA A 66 -4.45 12.06 17.97
CA ALA A 66 -3.19 12.49 18.54
C ALA A 66 -2.17 12.47 17.41
N GLN A 67 -1.85 13.64 16.84
CA GLN A 67 -0.66 13.74 15.98
C GLN A 67 0.51 13.26 16.84
N PRO A 68 1.26 12.21 16.43
CA PRO A 68 2.47 11.82 17.14
C PRO A 68 3.39 13.05 17.19
N GLY A 69 3.54 13.64 18.38
CA GLY A 69 4.39 14.81 18.60
C GLY A 69 3.70 16.17 18.78
N LYS A 70 2.37 16.30 18.67
CA LYS A 70 1.68 17.54 19.11
C LYS A 70 0.85 17.28 20.35
N GLN A 71 1.52 17.29 21.50
CA GLN A 71 0.82 17.45 22.77
C GLN A 71 0.14 18.81 22.76
N ALA A 72 -1.19 18.83 22.87
CA ALA A 72 -1.90 20.07 23.18
C ALA A 72 -1.26 20.66 24.44
N GLN A 73 -0.73 21.88 24.35
CA GLN A 73 -0.10 22.57 25.48
C GLN A 73 -1.16 22.69 26.58
N GLN A 74 -1.02 21.86 27.62
CA GLN A 74 -1.88 21.91 28.77
C GLN A 74 -1.44 23.12 29.60
N GLY A 75 -2.33 24.10 29.76
CA GLY A 75 -2.07 25.24 30.65
C GLY A 75 -1.95 24.80 32.12
N PRO A 76 -1.41 25.67 32.99
CA PRO A 76 -1.28 25.37 34.42
C PRO A 76 -2.65 25.03 35.04
N LYS A 77 -2.73 23.89 35.75
CA LYS A 77 -3.92 23.50 36.52
C LYS A 77 -3.68 23.78 38.00
N PRO A 78 -4.63 24.38 38.74
CA PRO A 78 -4.49 24.58 40.18
C PRO A 78 -4.17 23.27 40.91
N GLY A 79 -3.16 23.29 41.77
CA GLY A 79 -2.73 22.11 42.54
C GLY A 79 -1.90 21.08 41.74
N GLN A 80 -1.56 21.35 40.48
CA GLN A 80 -0.62 20.52 39.71
C GLN A 80 0.66 21.30 39.38
N PRO A 81 1.80 20.60 39.22
CA PRO A 81 3.03 21.20 38.71
C PRO A 81 2.80 21.86 37.34
N ASP A 82 3.49 22.98 37.11
CA ASP A 82 3.41 23.72 35.86
C ASP A 82 4.05 22.88 34.73
N PRO A 83 3.32 22.54 33.66
CA PRO A 83 3.85 21.78 32.54
C PRO A 83 5.00 22.47 31.79
N ALA A 84 5.15 23.79 31.89
CA ALA A 84 6.20 24.55 31.23
C ALA A 84 7.47 24.73 32.09
N ALA A 85 7.44 24.31 33.36
CA ALA A 85 8.55 24.49 34.28
C ALA A 85 9.47 23.25 34.35
N THR A 86 10.77 23.49 34.45
CA THR A 86 11.76 22.43 34.69
C THR A 86 12.00 22.25 36.18
N TYR A 87 11.81 21.02 36.67
CA TYR A 87 12.02 20.67 38.08
C TYR A 87 13.28 19.82 38.23
N LYS A 88 14.11 20.15 39.22
CA LYS A 88 15.26 19.31 39.60
C LYS A 88 14.75 18.14 40.42
N VAL A 89 15.05 16.92 39.97
CA VAL A 89 14.83 15.68 40.71
C VAL A 89 16.15 15.26 41.32
N ALA A 90 16.19 15.07 42.64
CA ALA A 90 17.34 14.49 43.31
C ALA A 90 17.40 13.01 42.97
N VAL A 91 18.58 12.53 42.56
CA VAL A 91 18.81 11.12 42.25
C VAL A 91 19.78 10.57 43.29
N ALA A 92 19.35 9.53 44.01
CA ALA A 92 20.17 8.78 44.95
C ALA A 92 20.67 7.48 44.31
N ASP A 93 21.77 6.94 44.84
CA ASP A 93 22.32 5.66 44.36
C ASP A 93 21.33 4.50 44.47
N THR A 94 20.38 4.60 45.40
CA THR A 94 19.33 3.59 45.62
C THR A 94 18.23 3.61 44.56
N ASP A 95 18.08 4.68 43.77
CA ASP A 95 16.94 4.83 42.85
C ASP A 95 17.01 3.86 41.68
N ARG A 96 18.22 3.43 41.30
CA ARG A 96 18.44 2.53 40.18
C ARG A 96 18.35 1.07 40.63
N GLN A 97 17.17 0.48 40.51
CA GLN A 97 16.92 -0.92 40.90
C GLN A 97 16.47 -1.77 39.70
N LYS A 98 16.81 -3.06 39.73
CA LYS A 98 16.24 -4.03 38.79
C LYS A 98 14.81 -4.35 39.25
N GLY A 99 13.86 -4.31 38.31
CA GLY A 99 12.47 -4.69 38.58
C GLY A 99 12.33 -6.15 39.04
N PRO A 100 11.22 -6.49 39.73
CA PRO A 100 10.98 -7.85 40.20
C PRO A 100 10.70 -8.81 39.03
N LYS A 101 10.82 -10.12 39.28
CA LYS A 101 10.67 -11.17 38.23
C LYS A 101 9.26 -11.25 37.66
N ASP A 102 8.26 -10.78 38.39
CA ASP A 102 6.84 -10.76 38.06
C ASP A 102 6.35 -9.41 37.51
N ALA A 103 7.27 -8.57 37.01
CA ALA A 103 6.91 -7.31 36.38
C ALA A 103 5.91 -7.52 35.23
N LYS A 104 4.82 -6.74 35.23
CA LYS A 104 3.76 -6.81 34.21
C LYS A 104 4.19 -6.35 32.82
N ILE A 105 5.29 -5.62 32.73
CA ILE A 105 5.82 -5.07 31.49
C ILE A 105 7.07 -5.83 31.08
N THR A 106 7.23 -6.04 29.78
CA THR A 106 8.47 -6.54 29.18
C THR A 106 9.10 -5.43 28.36
N LEU A 107 10.28 -4.96 28.77
CA LEU A 107 11.08 -3.98 28.04
C LEU A 107 12.16 -4.73 27.25
N VAL A 108 12.11 -4.65 25.93
CA VAL A 108 13.15 -5.15 25.03
C VAL A 108 13.91 -3.95 24.49
N GLU A 109 15.18 -3.84 24.85
CA GLU A 109 16.08 -2.78 24.36
C GLU A 109 17.14 -3.43 23.45
N TRP A 110 17.29 -2.89 22.24
CA TRP A 110 18.35 -3.28 21.32
C TRP A 110 19.03 -2.02 20.81
N SER A 111 20.35 -2.04 20.79
CA SER A 111 21.20 -0.94 20.35
C SER A 111 22.23 -1.48 19.36
N ASP A 112 22.28 -0.87 18.17
CA ASP A 112 23.32 -1.10 17.17
C ASP A 112 24.49 -0.15 17.48
N PHE A 113 25.62 -0.70 17.89
CA PHE A 113 26.84 0.07 18.08
C PHE A 113 27.83 -0.31 16.97
N GLN A 114 28.25 0.69 16.19
CA GLN A 114 29.29 0.58 15.17
C GLN A 114 30.69 0.70 15.78
#